data_AF-A0A7Y2BNZ2-F1
#
_entry.id   AF-A0A7Y2BNZ2-F1
#
_cell.length_a   1.000
_cell.length_b   1.000
_cell.length_c   1.000
_cell.angle_alpha   90.00
_cell.angle_beta   90.00
_cell.angle_gamma   90.00
#
_symmetry.space_group_name_H-M   'P 1'
#
loop_
_entity.id
_entity.type
_entity.pdbx_description
1 polymer ?
#
loop_
_entity_poly.entity_id
_entity_poly.type
_entity_poly.pdbx_seq_one_letter_code
_entity_poly.pdbx_strand_id
1 'polypeptide(L)'
;MCAIARKGASEAGSVFIVVRREDDKLSAYGPPPGPAYDDVGRRRWQALFEGQVVDQAQVDQFIARQASIDPDIWVVDIDDPSGSGLLEDDAIE
;
A
#
# COMPACT_ATOMS: atom_id res chain seq x y z
N MET A 1 2.99 -10.79 -10.31
CA MET A 1 4.44 -10.47 -10.18
C MET A 1 4.62 -9.46 -9.03
N CYS A 2 5.75 -9.41 -8.31
CA CYS A 2 5.95 -8.37 -7.26
C CYS A 2 7.16 -7.49 -7.62
N ALA A 3 6.96 -6.18 -7.68
CA ALA A 3 7.99 -5.21 -8.01
C ALA A 3 7.98 -4.05 -7.00
N ILE A 4 9.18 -3.60 -6.61
CA ILE A 4 9.30 -2.40 -5.76
C ILE A 4 9.22 -1.19 -6.69
N ALA A 5 8.11 -0.46 -6.66
CA ALA A 5 7.91 0.73 -7.47
C ALA A 5 8.68 1.94 -6.92
N ARG A 6 8.86 2.02 -5.60
CA ARG A 6 9.66 3.09 -4.97
C ARG A 6 10.33 2.60 -3.69
N LYS A 7 11.65 2.83 -3.60
CA LYS A 7 12.48 2.49 -2.45
C LYS A 7 12.76 3.75 -1.62
N GLY A 8 12.16 3.87 -0.43
CA GLY A 8 12.45 4.93 0.54
C GLY A 8 13.64 4.61 1.46
N ALA A 9 13.85 5.37 2.54
CA ALA A 9 14.89 5.09 3.52
C ALA A 9 14.62 3.81 4.33
N SER A 10 15.68 3.09 4.70
CA SER A 10 15.62 1.72 5.22
C SER A 10 15.12 1.58 6.66
N GLU A 11 14.92 2.68 7.40
CA GLU A 11 14.83 2.60 8.87
C GLU A 11 13.48 2.99 9.50
N ALA A 12 12.57 3.72 8.83
CA ALA A 12 11.28 4.08 9.46
C ALA A 12 10.20 4.64 8.50
N GLY A 13 10.32 4.42 7.19
CA GLY A 13 9.42 5.04 6.20
C GLY A 13 8.01 4.45 6.20
N SER A 14 7.01 5.28 5.91
CA SER A 14 5.64 4.81 5.64
C SER A 14 5.65 3.92 4.39
N VAL A 15 5.12 2.71 4.51
CA VAL A 15 5.04 1.76 3.38
C VAL A 15 3.63 1.77 2.81
N PHE A 16 3.54 1.90 1.50
CA PHE A 16 2.31 1.79 0.74
C PHE A 16 2.38 0.58 -0.16
N ILE A 17 1.29 -0.19 -0.22
CA ILE A 17 1.14 -1.35 -1.10
C ILE A 17 0.08 -0.99 -2.13
N VAL A 18 0.39 -1.21 -3.40
CA VAL A 18 -0.51 -1.04 -4.53
C VAL A 18 -0.67 -2.40 -5.19
N VAL A 19 -1.89 -2.91 -5.29
CA VAL A 19 -2.21 -4.20 -5.88
C VAL A 19 -2.95 -3.97 -7.19
N ARG A 20 -2.32 -4.31 -8.33
CA ARG A 20 -2.91 -4.27 -9.66
C ARG A 20 -3.72 -5.54 -9.91
N ARG A 21 -4.99 -5.35 -10.23
CA ARG A 21 -5.96 -6.40 -10.59
C ARG A 21 -6.15 -6.47 -12.11
N GLU A 22 -6.84 -7.51 -12.57
CA GLU A 22 -7.04 -7.82 -14.00
C GLU A 22 -7.74 -6.71 -14.81
N ASP A 23 -8.52 -5.84 -14.17
CA ASP A 23 -9.32 -4.78 -14.82
C ASP A 23 -8.61 -3.41 -14.90
N ASP A 24 -7.28 -3.35 -14.84
CA ASP A 24 -6.46 -2.12 -14.67
C ASP A 24 -6.76 -1.34 -13.36
N LYS A 25 -7.60 -1.94 -12.51
CA LYS A 25 -7.99 -1.44 -11.20
C LYS A 25 -6.94 -1.74 -10.15
N LEU A 26 -6.74 -0.79 -9.25
CA LEU A 26 -5.73 -0.86 -8.21
C LEU A 26 -6.39 -0.77 -6.83
N SER A 27 -6.03 -1.68 -5.94
CA SER A 27 -6.26 -1.54 -4.51
C SER A 27 -5.02 -0.93 -3.87
N ALA A 28 -5.18 0.07 -3.02
CA ALA A 28 -4.05 0.68 -2.31
C ALA A 28 -4.22 0.50 -0.80
N TYR A 29 -3.11 0.20 -0.13
CA TYR A 29 -3.03 0.01 1.31
C TYR A 29 -1.90 0.85 1.88
N GLY A 30 -2.09 1.40 3.07
CA GLY A 30 -1.12 2.23 3.76
C GLY A 30 -0.97 1.85 5.23
N PRO A 31 -0.08 2.53 5.97
CA PRO A 31 0.01 2.33 7.41
C PRO A 31 -1.27 2.86 8.09
N PRO A 32 -1.80 2.16 9.12
CA PRO A 32 -2.92 2.68 9.89
C PRO A 32 -2.53 3.95 10.66
N PRO A 33 -3.51 4.80 11.05
CA PRO A 33 -3.27 5.99 11.86
C PRO A 33 -2.76 5.67 13.29
N GLY A 34 -2.78 4.39 13.68
CA GLY A 34 -2.32 3.89 14.96
C GLY A 34 -0.99 3.13 14.88
N PRO A 35 -0.75 2.20 15.82
CA PRO A 35 0.47 1.39 15.80
C PRO A 35 0.59 0.61 14.48
N ALA A 36 1.71 0.80 13.77
CA ALA A 36 1.98 0.06 12.53
C ALA A 36 2.13 -1.46 12.74
N TYR A 37 2.28 -1.91 13.99
CA TYR A 37 2.39 -3.30 14.38
C TYR A 37 1.31 -3.66 15.39
N ASP A 38 0.78 -4.87 15.28
CA ASP A 38 -0.11 -5.46 16.28
C ASP A 38 0.69 -6.03 17.48
N ASP A 39 0.01 -6.52 18.51
CA ASP A 39 0.61 -6.99 19.78
C ASP A 39 1.53 -8.22 19.55
N VAL A 40 1.27 -8.97 18.47
CA VAL A 40 2.07 -10.11 17.99
C VAL A 40 3.21 -9.73 17.04
N GLY A 41 3.44 -8.43 16.79
CA GLY A 41 4.50 -7.93 15.91
C GLY A 41 4.21 -8.05 14.41
N ARG A 42 2.97 -8.35 14.03
CA ARG A 42 2.52 -8.34 12.63
C ARG A 42 2.31 -6.91 12.16
N ARG A 43 2.72 -6.59 10.94
CA ARG A 43 2.45 -5.26 10.36
C ARG A 43 0.98 -5.16 9.95
N ARG A 44 0.34 -4.09 10.38
CA ARG A 44 -1.05 -3.77 10.05
C ARG A 44 -1.12 -2.84 8.84
N TRP A 45 -2.18 -2.98 8.08
CA TRP A 45 -2.46 -2.22 6.88
C TRP A 45 -3.86 -1.66 6.94
N GLN A 46 -4.03 -0.43 6.49
CA GLN A 46 -5.34 0.17 6.31
C GLN A 46 -5.62 0.27 4.82
N ALA A 47 -6.85 -0.09 4.43
CA ALA A 47 -7.32 0.12 3.07
C ALA A 47 -7.44 1.63 2.78
N LEU A 48 -6.78 2.09 1.73
CA LEU A 48 -6.91 3.47 1.25
C LEU A 48 -8.15 3.58 0.35
N PHE A 49 -8.57 4.82 0.07
CA PHE A 49 -9.76 5.09 -0.76
C PHE A 49 -11.02 4.37 -0.27
N GLU A 50 -11.19 4.25 1.05
CA GLU A 50 -12.34 3.58 1.67
C GLU A 50 -12.48 2.10 1.23
N GLY A 51 -11.37 1.44 0.90
CA GLY A 51 -11.36 0.07 0.38
C GLY A 51 -11.83 -0.07 -1.06
N GLN A 52 -12.03 1.05 -1.77
CA GLN A 52 -12.41 1.03 -3.17
C GLN A 52 -11.20 0.76 -4.07
N VAL A 53 -11.46 0.08 -5.19
CA VAL A 53 -10.49 0.00 -6.28
C VAL A 53 -10.50 1.31 -7.07
N VAL A 54 -9.32 1.83 -7.35
CA VAL A 54 -9.11 3.11 -8.03
C VAL A 54 -8.19 2.93 -9.24
N ASP A 55 -8.14 3.93 -10.11
CA ASP A 55 -7.27 3.92 -11.28
C ASP A 55 -5.84 4.39 -10.95
N GLN A 56 -4.87 4.05 -11.82
CA GLN A 56 -3.45 4.36 -11.61
C GLN A 56 -3.17 5.83 -11.36
N ALA A 57 -3.90 6.72 -12.03
CA ALA A 57 -3.76 8.17 -11.86
C ALA A 57 -4.13 8.64 -10.44
N GLN A 58 -5.13 8.01 -9.80
CA GLN A 58 -5.53 8.37 -8.45
C GLN A 58 -4.49 7.91 -7.42
N VAL A 59 -3.97 6.70 -7.59
CA VAL A 59 -2.88 6.18 -6.74
C VAL A 59 -1.62 7.03 -6.90
N ASP A 60 -1.23 7.35 -8.14
CA ASP A 60 -0.04 8.16 -8.41
C ASP A 60 -0.15 9.56 -7.78
N GLN A 61 -1.30 10.22 -7.91
CA GLN A 61 -1.55 11.51 -7.27
C GLN A 61 -1.49 11.42 -5.74
N PHE A 62 -2.05 10.36 -5.15
CA PHE A 62 -1.97 10.14 -3.71
C PHE A 62 -0.53 9.93 -3.25
N ILE A 63 0.22 9.05 -3.91
CA ILE A 63 1.62 8.77 -3.61
C ILE A 63 2.47 10.03 -3.79
N ALA A 64 2.29 10.81 -4.85
CA ALA A 64 3.00 12.07 -5.07
C ALA A 64 2.73 13.09 -3.95
N ARG A 65 1.50 13.14 -3.45
CA ARG A 65 1.13 13.97 -2.30
C ARG A 65 1.82 13.49 -1.02
N GLN A 66 1.81 12.19 -0.74
CA GLN A 66 2.52 11.62 0.41
C GLN A 66 4.03 11.85 0.31
N ALA A 67 4.61 11.65 -0.88
CA ALA A 67 6.02 11.89 -1.18
C ALA A 67 6.48 13.33 -0.90
N SER A 68 5.56 14.28 -1.06
CA SER A 68 5.82 15.70 -0.80
C SER A 68 5.79 16.03 0.70
N ILE A 69 5.11 15.21 1.50
CA ILE A 69 5.02 15.34 2.96
C ILE A 69 6.19 14.60 3.61
N ASP A 70 6.37 13.34 3.22
CA ASP A 70 7.42 12.44 3.69
C ASP A 70 8.16 11.87 2.47
N PRO A 71 9.42 12.26 2.23
CA PRO A 71 10.18 11.75 1.09
C PRO A 71 10.61 10.29 1.27
N ASP A 72 10.53 9.76 2.50
CA ASP A 72 11.00 8.43 2.90
C ASP A 72 9.96 7.32 2.74
N ILE A 73 8.88 7.58 1.99
CA ILE A 73 7.87 6.56 1.72
C ILE A 73 8.36 5.45 0.79
N TRP A 74 7.88 4.25 1.04
CA TRP A 74 8.06 3.08 0.17
C TRP A 74 6.77 2.76 -0.55
N VAL A 75 6.88 2.35 -1.82
CA VAL A 75 5.73 1.92 -2.61
C VAL A 75 6.04 0.58 -3.23
N VAL A 76 5.21 -0.42 -2.92
CA VAL A 76 5.30 -1.79 -3.42
C VAL A 76 4.18 -2.01 -4.41
N ASP A 77 4.51 -2.31 -5.67
CA ASP A 77 3.54 -2.65 -6.71
C ASP A 77 3.47 -4.17 -6.83
N ILE A 78 2.28 -4.70 -6.55
CA ILE A 78 1.97 -6.12 -6.61
C ILE A 78 1.02 -6.33 -7.76
N ASP A 79 1.47 -7.03 -8.78
CA ASP A 79 0.64 -7.52 -9.86
C ASP A 79 0.01 -8.84 -9.41
N ASP A 80 -1.27 -8.79 -9.02
CA ASP A 80 -2.05 -9.94 -8.56
C ASP A 80 -3.42 -9.96 -9.27
N PRO A 81 -3.54 -10.66 -10.40
CA PRO A 81 -4.80 -10.72 -11.15
C PRO A 81 -5.93 -11.40 -10.37
N SER A 82 -5.61 -12.22 -9.36
CA SER A 82 -6.60 -12.85 -8.48
C SER A 82 -7.20 -11.90 -7.42
N GLY A 83 -6.60 -10.72 -7.23
CA GLY A 83 -7.08 -9.71 -6.28
C GLY A 83 -6.97 -10.08 -4.81
N SER A 84 -6.36 -11.23 -4.46
CA SER A 84 -6.15 -11.62 -3.06
C SER A 84 -5.00 -10.84 -2.43
N GLY A 85 -4.19 -10.17 -3.25
CA GLY A 85 -3.28 -9.12 -2.81
C GLY A 85 -2.25 -9.57 -1.78
N LEU A 86 -1.92 -10.86 -1.67
CA LEU A 86 -0.93 -11.46 -0.73
C LEU A 86 -0.98 -11.00 0.74
N LEU A 87 -1.96 -10.19 1.12
CA LEU A 87 -2.18 -9.66 2.44
C LEU A 87 -3.08 -10.66 3.14
N GLU A 88 -2.58 -11.24 4.23
CA GLU A 88 -3.44 -12.04 5.11
C GLU A 88 -4.60 -11.14 5.56
N ASP A 89 -5.83 -11.63 5.42
CA ASP A 89 -7.08 -10.86 5.70
C ASP A 89 -7.08 -10.27 7.14
N ASP A 90 -6.39 -10.95 8.07
CA ASP A 90 -6.16 -10.56 9.47
C ASP A 90 -5.30 -9.30 9.63
N ALA A 91 -4.59 -8.87 8.58
CA ALA A 91 -3.70 -7.71 8.59
C ALA A 91 -4.34 -6.44 8.01
N ILE A 92 -5.57 -6.52 7.48
CA ILE A 92 -6.31 -5.39 6.90
C ILE A 92 -7.37 -4.93 7.90
N GLU A 93 -7.24 -3.70 8.40
CA GLU A 93 -8.26 -3.01 9.22
C GLU A 93 -9.09 -2.01 8.40
#